data_AF-A0A3M1H910-F1
#
_entry.id   AF-A0A3M1H910-F1
#
_cell.length_a   1.000
_cell.length_b   1.000
_cell.length_c   1.000
_cell.angle_alpha   90.00
_cell.angle_beta   90.00
_cell.angle_gamma   90.00
#
_symmetry.space_group_name_H-M   'P 1'
#
loop_
_entity.id
_entity.type
_entity.pdbx_description
1 polymer ?
#
loop_
_entity_poly.entity_id
_entity_poly.type
_entity_poly.pdbx_seq_one_letter_code
_entity_poly.pdbx_strand_id
1 'polypeptide(L)'
;MAEMVKKCEECGSINLFVNHEKGEVICRDCGLVVEEKLVDFSQEWRDFDSDVSESKRRTGAPMTYTQYDQGLGTEVGQKADLYKLGSKDKNKFFRLRKWQYRISTAIERNLKLALAELKRVSSILKLPKSVEEEAARIYTLAVQRGLVRGRSMESVVAGSLYAACRRHEVPRTLDELSESSGIDKKEVGRTYRFVTRELGINILPSNPADYIARFASSLKLSA
;
A
#
# COMPACT_ATOMS: atom_id res chain seq x y z
N MET A 1 17.07 -10.80 -13.49
CA MET A 1 15.78 -11.15 -14.11
C MET A 1 16.08 -12.30 -15.04
N ALA A 2 15.66 -13.52 -14.73
CA ALA A 2 15.87 -14.67 -15.61
C ALA A 2 15.16 -14.40 -16.94
N GLU A 3 15.86 -14.56 -18.05
CA GLU A 3 15.26 -14.49 -19.39
C GLU A 3 14.30 -15.66 -19.53
N MET A 4 13.00 -15.40 -19.43
CA MET A 4 11.99 -16.44 -19.66
C MET A 4 12.08 -16.89 -21.11
N VAL A 5 12.31 -18.18 -21.35
CA VAL A 5 12.44 -18.72 -22.70
C VAL A 5 11.11 -18.58 -23.45
N LYS A 6 11.13 -17.90 -24.60
CA LYS A 6 9.92 -17.54 -25.36
C LYS A 6 9.63 -18.46 -26.54
N LYS A 7 10.59 -19.29 -26.95
CA LYS A 7 10.50 -20.15 -28.13
C LYS A 7 11.28 -21.45 -27.90
N CYS A 8 10.81 -22.54 -28.50
CA CYS A 8 11.55 -23.78 -28.58
C CYS A 8 12.74 -23.64 -29.55
N GLU A 9 13.92 -24.13 -29.17
CA GLU A 9 15.14 -24.05 -30.00
C GLU A 9 15.07 -24.97 -31.23
N GLU A 10 14.37 -26.11 -31.14
CA GLU A 10 14.32 -27.07 -32.23
C GLU A 10 13.21 -26.79 -33.26
N CYS A 11 11.98 -26.56 -32.82
CA CYS A 11 10.85 -26.38 -33.74
C CYS A 11 10.40 -24.92 -33.90
N GLY A 12 11.01 -23.99 -33.16
CA GLY A 12 10.66 -22.56 -33.21
C GLY A 12 9.26 -22.22 -32.70
N SER A 13 8.52 -23.19 -32.15
CA SER A 13 7.17 -22.99 -31.65
C SER A 13 7.15 -22.16 -30.37
N ILE A 14 6.02 -21.49 -30.14
CA ILE A 14 5.75 -20.64 -28.96
C ILE A 14 4.87 -21.40 -27.94
N ASN A 15 4.41 -22.60 -28.29
CA ASN A 15 3.49 -23.41 -27.50
C ASN A 15 4.24 -24.16 -26.39
N LEU A 16 4.67 -23.40 -25.38
CA LEU A 16 5.39 -23.89 -24.21
C LEU A 16 4.41 -24.14 -23.05
N PHE A 17 4.57 -25.27 -22.38
CA PHE A 17 3.82 -25.67 -21.20
C PHE A 17 4.75 -25.76 -20.00
N VAL A 18 4.38 -25.09 -18.92
CA VAL A 18 5.13 -25.14 -17.66
C VAL A 18 4.57 -26.27 -16.80
N ASN A 19 5.36 -27.31 -16.57
CA ASN A 19 5.04 -28.37 -15.64
C ASN A 19 5.58 -28.01 -14.25
N HIS A 20 4.71 -27.50 -13.38
CA HIS A 20 5.06 -27.10 -12.01
C HIS A 20 5.42 -28.28 -11.10
N GLU A 21 4.94 -29.50 -11.37
CA GLU A 21 5.25 -30.67 -10.53
C GLU A 21 6.69 -31.13 -10.69
N LYS A 22 7.24 -31.00 -11.90
CA LYS A 22 8.62 -31.36 -12.23
C LYS A 22 9.58 -30.17 -12.32
N GLY A 23 9.04 -28.95 -12.39
CA GLY A 23 9.83 -27.74 -12.60
C GLY A 23 10.45 -27.68 -14.01
N GLU A 24 9.68 -28.04 -15.04
CA GLU A 24 10.15 -28.14 -16.42
C GLU A 24 9.30 -27.27 -17.36
N VAL A 25 9.92 -26.65 -18.37
CA VAL A 25 9.21 -26.03 -19.51
C VAL A 25 9.28 -26.98 -20.69
N ILE A 26 8.12 -27.45 -21.16
CA ILE A 26 8.01 -28.46 -22.21
C ILE A 26 7.36 -27.84 -23.44
N CYS A 27 7.95 -28.03 -24.61
CA CYS A 27 7.29 -27.71 -25.87
C CYS A 27 6.21 -28.74 -26.17
N ARG A 28 4.97 -28.30 -26.40
CA ARG A 28 3.85 -29.21 -26.73
C ARG A 28 3.92 -29.80 -28.14
N ASP A 29 4.62 -29.13 -29.05
CA ASP A 29 4.63 -29.52 -30.47
C ASP A 29 5.73 -30.54 -30.80
N CYS A 30 6.90 -30.47 -30.12
CA CYS A 30 8.01 -31.40 -30.32
C CYS A 30 8.37 -32.25 -29.09
N GLY A 31 7.81 -31.94 -27.92
CA GLY A 31 8.09 -32.66 -26.67
C GLY A 31 9.44 -32.30 -26.02
N LEU A 32 10.23 -31.38 -26.59
CA LEU A 32 11.50 -30.95 -26.03
C LEU A 32 11.30 -30.26 -24.68
N VAL A 33 12.10 -30.66 -23.70
CA VAL A 33 12.25 -29.93 -22.43
C VAL A 33 13.23 -28.78 -22.68
N VAL A 34 12.71 -27.56 -22.68
CA VAL A 34 13.44 -26.34 -23.01
C VAL A 34 14.22 -25.83 -21.81
N GLU A 35 13.65 -25.98 -20.61
CA GLU A 35 14.27 -25.57 -19.36
C GLU A 35 13.91 -26.58 -18.27
N GLU A 36 14.90 -26.99 -17.49
CA GLU A 36 14.77 -27.90 -16.35
C GLU A 36 15.12 -27.15 -15.06
N LYS A 37 14.59 -27.61 -13.92
CA LYS A 37 14.86 -27.05 -12.58
C LYS A 37 14.42 -25.59 -12.46
N LEU A 38 13.22 -25.28 -12.94
CA LEU A 38 12.57 -24.01 -12.69
C LEU A 38 12.54 -23.73 -11.19
N VAL A 39 13.08 -22.58 -10.81
CA VAL A 39 12.95 -22.05 -9.46
C VAL A 39 11.51 -21.56 -9.29
N ASP A 40 10.80 -22.11 -8.33
CA ASP A 40 9.47 -21.62 -8.00
C ASP A 40 9.60 -20.29 -7.22
N PHE A 41 9.08 -19.21 -7.81
CA PHE A 41 8.97 -17.91 -7.16
C PHE A 41 7.58 -17.68 -6.55
N SER A 42 6.69 -18.68 -6.60
CA SER A 42 5.43 -18.67 -5.89
C SER A 42 5.67 -18.61 -4.38
N GLN A 43 4.62 -18.33 -3.62
CA GLN A 43 4.71 -18.35 -2.15
C GLN A 43 5.01 -19.78 -1.69
N GLU A 44 6.26 -20.06 -1.32
CA GLU A 44 6.66 -21.33 -0.68
C GLU A 44 5.99 -21.53 0.70
N TRP A 45 5.30 -20.53 1.21
CA TRP A 45 4.74 -20.52 2.56
C TRP A 45 3.50 -21.41 2.62
N ARG A 46 3.67 -22.60 3.20
CA ARG A 46 2.57 -23.44 3.66
C ARG A 46 1.90 -22.80 4.88
N ASP A 47 1.08 -21.79 4.64
CA ASP A 47 0.21 -21.20 5.65
C ASP A 47 -1.05 -22.06 5.80
N PHE A 48 -1.01 -23.00 6.75
CA PHE A 48 -2.20 -23.74 7.17
C PHE A 48 -3.08 -22.93 8.13
N ASP A 49 -2.54 -21.84 8.69
CA ASP A 49 -3.21 -20.98 9.67
C ASP A 49 -2.66 -19.53 9.57
N SER A 50 -3.55 -18.56 9.39
CA SER A 50 -3.18 -17.15 9.10
C SER A 50 -2.51 -16.46 10.30
N ASP A 51 -2.85 -16.86 11.52
CA ASP A 51 -2.45 -16.14 12.73
C ASP A 51 -1.08 -16.59 13.26
N VAL A 52 -0.75 -17.87 13.08
CA VAL A 52 0.57 -18.41 13.44
C VAL A 52 1.62 -18.08 12.38
N SER A 53 1.18 -17.84 11.14
CA SER A 53 2.03 -17.53 9.99
C SER A 53 2.96 -16.34 10.24
N GLU A 54 2.43 -15.18 10.67
CA GLU A 54 3.21 -13.94 10.80
C GLU A 54 4.42 -14.08 11.74
N SER A 55 4.30 -14.91 12.79
CA SER A 55 5.36 -15.12 13.79
C SER A 55 6.46 -16.08 13.35
N LYS A 56 6.19 -16.96 12.38
CA LYS A 56 7.13 -18.00 11.91
C LYS A 56 7.83 -17.63 10.59
N ARG A 57 7.48 -16.50 9.97
CA ARG A 57 8.12 -16.04 8.73
C ARG A 57 9.59 -15.75 9.01
N ARG A 58 10.48 -16.42 8.26
CA ARG A 58 11.94 -16.16 8.28
C ARG A 58 12.36 -15.05 7.31
N THR A 59 11.41 -14.51 6.55
CA THR A 59 11.55 -13.35 5.68
C THR A 59 11.03 -12.09 6.38
N GLY A 60 11.56 -10.92 5.99
CA GLY A 60 11.14 -9.63 6.52
C GLY A 60 9.66 -9.31 6.24
N ALA A 61 9.17 -8.22 6.82
CA ALA A 61 7.81 -7.74 6.60
C ALA A 61 7.55 -7.41 5.12
N PRO A 62 6.31 -7.59 4.61
CA PRO A 62 5.96 -7.18 3.26
C PRO A 62 6.08 -5.66 3.12
N MET A 63 6.49 -5.20 1.94
CA MET A 63 6.55 -3.76 1.67
C MET A 63 5.14 -3.18 1.64
N THR A 64 4.94 -2.01 2.23
CA THR A 64 3.62 -1.35 2.31
C THR A 64 3.75 0.14 2.11
N TYR A 65 2.95 0.73 1.21
CA TYR A 65 3.00 2.18 0.95
C TYR A 65 2.50 3.06 2.10
N THR A 66 1.83 2.47 3.09
CA THR A 66 1.34 3.18 4.28
C THR A 66 2.46 3.62 5.23
N GLN A 67 3.68 3.09 5.06
CA GLN A 67 4.87 3.52 5.79
C GLN A 67 5.76 4.38 4.88
N TYR A 68 6.40 5.40 5.45
CA TYR A 68 7.19 6.37 4.69
C TYR A 68 8.44 5.75 4.02
N ASP A 69 8.96 4.67 4.59
CA ASP A 69 10.10 3.87 4.12
C ASP A 69 9.65 2.54 3.50
N GLN A 70 8.35 2.41 3.21
CA GLN A 70 7.73 1.20 2.68
C GLN A 70 7.88 -0.04 3.59
N GLY A 71 8.18 0.13 4.88
CA GLY A 71 8.39 -0.98 5.82
C GLY A 71 9.80 -1.57 5.79
N LEU A 72 10.76 -0.87 5.18
CA LEU A 72 12.17 -1.28 5.16
C LEU A 72 12.91 -0.95 6.47
N GLY A 73 12.41 0.02 7.24
CA GLY A 73 12.99 0.39 8.51
C GLY A 73 12.77 -0.66 9.59
N THR A 74 13.81 -0.91 10.38
CA THR A 74 13.69 -1.66 11.63
C THR A 74 13.44 -0.69 12.78
N GLU A 75 12.93 -1.17 13.92
CA GLU A 75 12.84 -0.40 15.17
C GLU A 75 13.83 -0.95 16.21
N VAL A 76 14.58 -0.07 16.88
CA VAL A 76 15.52 -0.48 17.95
C VAL A 76 14.73 -0.74 19.24
N GLY A 77 14.43 -2.01 19.47
CA GLY A 77 13.82 -2.56 20.67
C GLY A 77 12.40 -2.08 20.95
N GLN A 78 11.80 -2.62 22.01
CA GLN A 78 10.42 -2.32 22.41
C GLN A 78 10.36 -1.55 23.73
N LYS A 79 9.21 -0.94 24.04
CA LYS A 79 8.99 -0.31 25.35
C LYS A 79 9.17 -1.31 26.52
N ALA A 80 8.88 -2.59 26.30
CA ALA A 80 9.06 -3.65 27.29
C ALA A 80 10.54 -3.89 27.65
N ASP A 81 11.47 -3.68 26.71
CA ASP A 81 12.90 -3.89 26.94
C ASP A 81 13.47 -2.89 27.93
N LEU A 82 12.82 -1.72 28.06
CA LEU A 82 13.19 -0.68 29.02
C LEU A 82 13.13 -1.15 30.47
N TYR A 83 12.27 -2.12 30.78
CA TYR A 83 12.14 -2.70 32.11
C TYR A 83 13.23 -3.75 32.41
N LYS A 84 13.84 -4.32 31.37
CA LYS A 84 14.91 -5.35 31.49
C LYS A 84 16.32 -4.74 31.54
N LEU A 85 16.46 -3.48 31.14
CA LEU A 85 17.75 -2.79 31.02
C LEU A 85 18.16 -2.10 32.34
N GLY A 86 19.45 -2.13 32.67
CA GLY A 86 20.03 -1.35 33.76
C GLY A 86 20.08 0.16 33.44
N SER A 87 20.25 1.01 34.45
CA SER A 87 20.21 2.49 34.28
C SER A 87 21.21 3.03 33.25
N LYS A 88 22.41 2.45 33.14
CA LYS A 88 23.41 2.84 32.12
C LYS A 88 22.95 2.46 30.70
N ASP A 89 22.36 1.28 30.54
CA ASP A 89 21.90 0.78 29.26
C ASP A 89 20.63 1.49 28.78
N LYS A 90 19.78 1.96 29.70
CA LYS A 90 18.63 2.83 29.38
C LYS A 90 19.07 4.11 28.65
N ASN A 91 20.13 4.76 29.14
CA ASN A 91 20.67 5.96 28.47
C ASN A 91 21.22 5.64 27.07
N LYS A 92 21.87 4.50 26.89
CA LYS A 92 22.31 4.03 25.57
C LYS A 92 21.12 3.77 24.64
N PHE A 93 20.08 3.11 25.13
CA PHE A 93 18.84 2.83 24.40
C PHE A 93 18.14 4.11 23.92
N PHE A 94 17.94 5.09 24.81
CA PHE A 94 17.35 6.39 24.43
C PHE A 94 18.21 7.14 23.40
N ARG A 95 19.54 7.07 23.52
CA ARG A 95 20.44 7.65 22.51
C ARG A 95 20.25 6.98 21.15
N LEU A 96 20.24 5.65 21.09
CA LEU A 96 20.05 4.90 19.84
C LEU A 96 18.69 5.22 19.19
N ARG A 97 17.59 5.22 19.95
CA ARG A 97 16.27 5.62 19.43
C ARG A 97 16.26 7.07 18.95
N LYS A 98 16.93 7.99 19.65
CA LYS A 98 17.06 9.38 19.21
C LYS A 98 17.80 9.49 17.88
N TRP A 99 18.81 8.65 17.63
CA TRP A 99 19.49 8.60 16.33
C TRP A 99 18.61 7.98 15.24
N GLN A 100 17.88 6.91 15.54
CA GLN A 100 17.00 6.24 14.59
C GLN A 100 15.83 7.11 14.13
N TYR A 101 15.18 7.84 15.04
CA TYR A 101 14.07 8.74 14.67
C TYR A 101 14.53 10.06 14.04
N ARG A 102 15.83 10.26 13.81
CA ARG A 102 16.26 11.39 12.96
C ARG A 102 15.88 11.08 11.54
N ILE A 103 14.87 11.80 11.10
CA ILE A 103 14.42 11.74 9.72
C ILE A 103 15.32 12.66 8.90
N SER A 104 15.92 12.09 7.86
CA SER A 104 17.03 12.71 7.14
C SER A 104 16.54 13.75 6.14
N THR A 105 15.39 13.54 5.51
CA THR A 105 14.90 14.43 4.45
C THR A 105 13.63 15.17 4.84
N ALA A 106 13.42 16.36 4.23
CA ALA A 106 12.17 17.11 4.38
C ALA A 106 10.96 16.33 3.81
N ILE A 107 11.20 15.52 2.77
CA ILE A 107 10.20 14.67 2.13
C ILE A 107 9.75 13.56 3.08
N GLU A 108 10.68 12.81 3.68
CA GLU A 108 10.33 11.77 4.66
C GLU A 108 9.60 12.34 5.88
N ARG A 109 10.00 13.52 6.37
CA ARG A 109 9.29 14.19 7.47
C ARG A 109 7.85 14.49 7.12
N ASN A 110 7.62 14.98 5.90
CA ASN A 110 6.27 15.23 5.41
C ASN A 110 5.48 13.92 5.26
N LEU A 111 6.06 12.90 4.62
CA LEU A 111 5.40 11.60 4.45
C LEU A 111 5.03 10.96 5.79
N LYS A 112 5.90 11.02 6.80
CA LYS A 112 5.60 10.47 8.12
C LYS A 112 4.37 11.12 8.76
N LEU A 113 4.27 12.45 8.70
CA LEU A 113 3.13 13.18 9.25
C LEU A 113 1.86 12.93 8.42
N ALA A 114 1.97 12.99 7.11
CA ALA A 114 0.85 12.84 6.20
C ALA A 114 0.26 11.43 6.19
N LEU A 115 1.09 10.39 6.23
CA LEU A 115 0.63 9.01 6.28
C LEU A 115 -0.01 8.68 7.63
N ALA A 116 0.47 9.27 8.73
CA ALA A 116 -0.20 9.17 10.02
C ALA A 116 -1.59 9.83 9.99
N GLU A 117 -1.70 11.00 9.36
CA GLU A 117 -2.98 11.69 9.18
C GLU A 117 -3.92 10.93 8.25
N LEU A 118 -3.42 10.38 7.15
CA LEU A 118 -4.16 9.52 6.23
C LEU A 118 -4.75 8.32 6.97
N LYS A 119 -3.94 7.66 7.81
CA LYS A 119 -4.39 6.54 8.63
C LYS A 119 -5.46 6.94 9.65
N ARG A 120 -5.33 8.12 10.26
CA ARG A 120 -6.35 8.69 11.16
C ARG A 120 -7.69 8.86 10.45
N VAL A 121 -7.69 9.53 9.29
CA VAL A 121 -8.91 9.78 8.50
C VAL A 121 -9.51 8.47 7.94
N SER A 122 -8.66 7.57 7.43
CA SER A 122 -9.06 6.23 6.97
C SER A 122 -9.78 5.43 8.06
N SER A 123 -9.24 5.46 9.28
CA SER A 123 -9.84 4.79 10.44
C SER A 123 -11.19 5.37 10.83
N ILE A 124 -11.37 6.70 10.78
CA ILE A 124 -12.66 7.35 11.07
C ILE A 124 -13.72 6.93 10.06
N LEU A 125 -13.35 6.90 8.77
CA LEU A 125 -14.24 6.52 7.67
C LEU A 125 -14.40 5.00 7.49
N LYS A 126 -13.72 4.20 8.33
CA LYS A 126 -13.67 2.73 8.31
C LYS A 126 -13.38 2.19 6.92
N LEU A 127 -12.37 2.74 6.26
CA LEU A 127 -11.97 2.31 4.92
C LEU A 127 -11.19 0.99 4.97
N PRO A 128 -11.30 0.15 3.92
CA PRO A 128 -10.51 -1.08 3.83
C PRO A 128 -9.02 -0.76 3.61
N LYS A 129 -8.14 -1.68 4.04
CA LYS A 129 -6.68 -1.53 3.90
C LYS A 129 -6.22 -1.29 2.46
N SER A 130 -6.90 -1.89 1.47
CA SER A 130 -6.62 -1.70 0.04
C SER A 130 -6.73 -0.23 -0.37
N VAL A 131 -7.75 0.48 0.10
CA VAL A 131 -7.97 1.90 -0.17
C VAL A 131 -6.93 2.77 0.54
N GLU A 132 -6.58 2.41 1.78
CA GLU A 132 -5.54 3.11 2.54
C GLU A 132 -4.18 3.02 1.82
N GLU A 133 -3.84 1.85 1.30
CA GLU A 133 -2.58 1.61 0.61
C GLU A 133 -2.50 2.33 -0.74
N GLU A 134 -3.57 2.32 -1.53
CA GLU A 134 -3.65 3.09 -2.78
C GLU A 134 -3.61 4.59 -2.51
N ALA A 135 -4.29 5.07 -1.46
CA ALA A 135 -4.24 6.48 -1.08
C ALA A 135 -2.83 6.92 -0.66
N ALA A 136 -2.13 6.08 0.10
CA ALA A 136 -0.75 6.31 0.51
C ALA A 136 0.20 6.35 -0.70
N ARG A 137 -0.02 5.47 -1.69
CA ARG A 137 0.71 5.47 -2.96
C ARG A 137 0.46 6.77 -3.76
N ILE A 138 -0.79 7.19 -3.91
CA ILE A 138 -1.16 8.44 -4.60
C ILE A 138 -0.50 9.65 -3.92
N TYR A 139 -0.57 9.72 -2.58
CA TYR A 139 0.05 10.79 -1.82
C TYR A 139 1.57 10.82 -2.01
N THR A 140 2.23 9.66 -1.94
CA THR A 140 3.68 9.54 -2.14
C THR A 140 4.09 10.04 -3.52
N LEU A 141 3.34 9.67 -4.56
CA LEU A 141 3.57 10.14 -5.92
C LEU A 141 3.36 11.66 -6.04
N ALA A 142 2.36 12.20 -5.35
CA ALA A 142 2.10 13.64 -5.32
C ALA A 142 3.25 14.42 -4.64
N VAL A 143 3.81 13.90 -3.55
CA VAL A 143 4.97 14.49 -2.87
C VAL A 143 6.21 14.45 -3.76
N GLN A 144 6.47 13.31 -4.41
CA GLN A 144 7.61 13.16 -5.33
C GLN A 144 7.56 14.14 -6.50
N ARG A 145 6.36 14.42 -7.02
CA ARG A 145 6.13 15.44 -8.07
C ARG A 145 6.00 16.87 -7.54
N GLY A 146 6.15 17.09 -6.23
CA GLY A 146 6.09 18.42 -5.63
C GLY A 146 4.70 19.06 -5.58
N LEU A 147 3.63 18.29 -5.76
CA LEU A 147 2.23 18.76 -5.85
C LEU A 147 1.66 19.27 -4.52
N VAL A 148 2.36 18.99 -3.41
CA VAL A 148 1.99 19.41 -2.05
C VAL A 148 2.43 20.85 -1.75
N ARG A 149 3.38 21.41 -2.52
CA ARG A 149 3.89 22.76 -2.29
C ARG A 149 2.80 23.81 -2.54
N GLY A 150 2.61 24.71 -1.58
CA GLY A 150 1.60 25.77 -1.66
C GLY A 150 0.18 25.33 -1.27
N ARG A 151 0.01 24.14 -0.68
CA ARG A 151 -1.27 23.64 -0.15
C ARG A 151 -1.09 23.06 1.25
N SER A 152 -2.20 22.94 1.97
CA SER A 152 -2.22 22.20 3.23
C SER A 152 -1.96 20.71 2.97
N MET A 153 -1.17 20.09 3.84
CA MET A 153 -0.84 18.66 3.76
C MET A 153 -2.13 17.84 3.88
N GLU A 154 -2.98 18.22 4.82
CA GLU A 154 -4.24 17.57 5.15
C GLU A 154 -5.19 17.58 3.94
N SER A 155 -5.19 18.65 3.14
CA SER A 155 -6.07 18.74 1.96
C SER A 155 -5.61 17.83 0.83
N VAL A 156 -4.30 17.65 0.67
CA VAL A 156 -3.76 16.68 -0.30
C VAL A 156 -4.00 15.25 0.18
N VAL A 157 -3.91 14.99 1.48
CA VAL A 157 -4.29 13.70 2.07
C VAL A 157 -5.76 13.39 1.80
N ALA A 158 -6.68 14.31 2.12
CA ALA A 158 -8.12 14.15 1.86
C ALA A 158 -8.41 13.94 0.37
N GLY A 159 -7.77 14.72 -0.52
CA GLY A 159 -7.91 14.57 -1.97
C GLY A 159 -7.40 13.21 -2.49
N SER A 160 -6.28 12.72 -1.93
CA SER A 160 -5.71 11.40 -2.29
C SER A 160 -6.59 10.25 -1.81
N LEU A 161 -7.14 10.37 -0.59
CA LEU A 161 -8.06 9.40 -0.03
C LEU A 161 -9.36 9.33 -0.85
N TYR A 162 -9.90 10.48 -1.25
CA TYR A 162 -11.07 10.54 -2.13
C TYR A 162 -10.81 9.89 -3.48
N ALA A 163 -9.64 10.16 -4.09
CA ALA A 163 -9.25 9.54 -5.35
C ALA A 163 -9.15 8.00 -5.24
N ALA A 164 -8.57 7.48 -4.15
CA ALA A 164 -8.48 6.05 -3.89
C ALA A 164 -9.87 5.42 -3.67
N CYS A 165 -10.73 6.06 -2.85
CA CYS A 165 -12.10 5.60 -2.64
C CYS A 165 -12.86 5.45 -3.96
N ARG A 166 -12.68 6.42 -4.88
CA ARG A 166 -13.33 6.41 -6.19
C ARG A 166 -12.76 5.36 -7.14
N ARG A 167 -11.46 5.05 -7.07
CA ARG A 167 -10.83 3.96 -7.85
C ARG A 167 -11.27 2.57 -7.39
N HIS A 168 -11.51 2.40 -6.10
CA HIS A 168 -11.93 1.13 -5.51
C HIS A 168 -13.45 0.97 -5.40
N GLU A 169 -14.22 1.86 -6.02
CA GLU A 169 -15.69 1.83 -5.97
C GLU A 169 -16.23 1.79 -4.53
N VAL A 170 -15.50 2.40 -3.58
CA VAL A 170 -15.94 2.60 -2.21
C VAL A 170 -16.55 4.00 -2.15
N PRO A 171 -17.88 4.11 -2.24
CA PRO A 171 -18.50 5.41 -2.37
C PRO A 171 -18.30 6.16 -1.04
N ARG A 172 -17.81 7.40 -1.14
CA ARG A 172 -17.70 8.37 -0.06
C ARG A 172 -18.09 9.74 -0.61
N THR A 173 -18.71 10.59 0.21
CA THR A 173 -19.06 11.94 -0.19
C THR A 173 -17.93 12.90 0.19
N LEU A 174 -17.86 14.04 -0.50
CA LEU A 174 -16.92 15.10 -0.12
C LEU A 174 -17.25 15.69 1.26
N ASP A 175 -18.51 15.61 1.69
CA ASP A 175 -18.95 16.05 3.02
C ASP A 175 -18.39 15.15 4.13
N GLU A 176 -18.44 13.82 3.96
CA GLU A 176 -17.83 12.86 4.89
C GLU A 176 -16.31 13.08 5.04
N LEU A 177 -15.62 13.37 3.93
CA LEU A 177 -14.19 13.69 3.98
C LEU A 177 -13.91 15.06 4.62
N SER A 178 -14.75 16.05 4.35
CA SER A 178 -14.64 17.38 4.95
C SER A 178 -14.78 17.31 6.47
N GLU A 179 -15.76 16.56 6.97
CA GLU A 179 -15.99 16.37 8.40
C GLU A 179 -14.86 15.59 9.10
N SER A 180 -14.33 14.54 8.47
CA SER A 180 -13.26 13.71 9.05
C SER A 180 -11.88 14.38 9.02
N SER A 181 -11.60 15.20 8.00
CA SER A 181 -10.34 15.93 7.84
C SER A 181 -10.35 17.33 8.47
N GLY A 182 -11.52 17.92 8.74
CA GLY A 182 -11.65 19.28 9.26
C GLY A 182 -11.38 20.37 8.22
N ILE A 183 -11.49 20.04 6.92
CA ILE A 183 -11.15 20.92 5.79
C ILE A 183 -12.42 21.27 5.03
N ASP A 184 -12.51 22.48 4.49
CA ASP A 184 -13.66 22.88 3.69
C ASP A 184 -13.86 21.99 2.46
N LYS A 185 -15.12 21.60 2.19
CA LYS A 185 -15.52 20.77 1.05
C LYS A 185 -14.97 21.30 -0.28
N LYS A 186 -14.96 22.62 -0.48
CA LYS A 186 -14.48 23.22 -1.74
C LYS A 186 -12.98 23.04 -1.90
N GLU A 187 -12.23 23.08 -0.80
CA GLU A 187 -10.79 22.86 -0.82
C GLU A 187 -10.47 21.42 -1.18
N VAL A 188 -11.11 20.44 -0.54
CA VAL A 188 -10.97 19.00 -0.85
C VAL A 188 -11.30 18.72 -2.32
N GLY A 189 -12.39 19.30 -2.84
CA GLY A 189 -12.77 19.14 -4.25
C GLY A 189 -11.82 19.82 -5.25
N ARG A 190 -11.13 20.90 -4.85
CA ARG A 190 -10.10 21.56 -5.67
C ARG A 190 -8.81 20.74 -5.68
N THR A 191 -8.36 20.26 -4.52
CA THR A 191 -7.13 19.48 -4.41
C THR A 191 -7.26 18.12 -5.07
N TYR A 192 -8.40 17.44 -4.90
CA TYR A 192 -8.73 16.22 -5.63
C TYR A 192 -8.56 16.39 -7.15
N ARG A 193 -9.26 17.37 -7.75
CA ARG A 193 -9.21 17.61 -9.21
C ARG A 193 -7.81 17.97 -9.69
N PHE A 194 -7.06 18.70 -8.88
CA PHE A 194 -5.68 19.02 -9.21
C PHE A 194 -4.80 17.77 -9.20
N VAL A 195 -4.82 17.00 -8.11
CA VAL A 195 -3.98 15.81 -7.96
C VAL A 195 -4.29 14.78 -9.05
N THR A 196 -5.56 14.53 -9.34
CA THR A 196 -5.93 13.56 -10.39
C THR A 196 -5.47 14.00 -11.78
N ARG A 197 -5.58 15.30 -12.09
CA ARG A 197 -5.11 15.85 -13.37
C ARG A 197 -3.60 15.77 -13.51
N GLU A 198 -2.83 16.22 -12.51
CA GLU A 198 -1.37 16.22 -12.57
C GLU A 198 -0.77 14.79 -12.51
N LEU A 199 -1.49 13.85 -11.88
CA LEU A 199 -1.10 12.44 -11.83
C LEU A 199 -1.60 11.63 -13.03
N GLY A 200 -2.47 12.19 -13.89
CA GLY A 200 -3.07 11.48 -15.01
C GLY A 200 -4.00 10.34 -14.57
N ILE A 201 -4.59 10.43 -13.38
CA ILE A 201 -5.49 9.42 -12.83
C ILE A 201 -6.87 9.66 -13.43
N ASN A 202 -7.29 8.74 -14.30
CA ASN A 202 -8.65 8.75 -14.84
C ASN A 202 -9.62 8.13 -13.82
N ILE A 203 -10.68 8.87 -13.47
CA ILE A 203 -11.69 8.43 -12.52
C ILE A 203 -13.06 8.65 -13.17
N LEU A 204 -13.82 7.56 -13.31
CA LEU A 204 -15.17 7.60 -13.85
C LEU A 204 -16.12 8.40 -12.94
N PRO A 205 -17.14 9.07 -13.48
CA PRO A 205 -18.16 9.73 -12.67
C PRO A 205 -18.86 8.74 -11.73
N SER A 206 -19.29 9.20 -10.56
CA SER A 206 -19.96 8.32 -9.60
C SER A 206 -21.38 8.05 -10.03
N ASN A 207 -21.81 6.79 -9.91
CA ASN A 207 -23.21 6.47 -10.05
C ASN A 207 -23.91 6.73 -8.70
N PRO A 208 -25.05 7.44 -8.67
CA PRO A 208 -25.87 7.54 -7.46
C PRO A 208 -26.24 6.18 -6.84
N ALA A 209 -26.35 5.13 -7.67
CA ALA A 209 -26.66 3.77 -7.22
C ALA A 209 -25.68 3.22 -6.18
N ASP A 210 -24.39 3.55 -6.31
CA ASP A 210 -23.32 3.08 -5.42
C ASP A 210 -23.58 3.50 -3.96
N TYR A 211 -24.20 4.67 -3.77
CA TYR A 211 -24.46 5.23 -2.45
C TYR A 211 -25.66 4.56 -1.75
N ILE A 212 -26.57 3.94 -2.49
CA ILE A 212 -27.84 3.40 -1.97
C ILE A 212 -27.58 2.33 -0.92
N ALA A 213 -26.73 1.35 -1.22
CA ALA A 213 -26.46 0.23 -0.31
C ALA A 213 -25.92 0.71 1.04
N ARG A 214 -25.06 1.73 1.04
CA ARG A 214 -24.49 2.29 2.27
C ARG A 214 -25.52 3.08 3.08
N PHE A 215 -26.30 3.94 2.43
CA PHE A 215 -27.32 4.73 3.12
C PHE A 215 -28.45 3.85 3.65
N ALA A 216 -28.87 2.82 2.91
CA ALA A 216 -29.81 1.81 3.39
C ALA A 216 -29.28 1.09 4.64
N SER A 217 -28.02 0.66 4.62
CA SER A 217 -27.36 0.05 5.78
C SER A 217 -27.27 1.02 6.98
N SER A 218 -26.92 2.29 6.74
CA SER A 218 -26.85 3.32 7.78
C SER A 218 -28.21 3.63 8.41
N LEU A 219 -29.29 3.56 7.62
CA LEU A 219 -30.67 3.75 8.08
C LEU A 219 -31.28 2.45 8.67
N LYS A 220 -30.51 1.36 8.70
CA LYS A 220 -30.96 0.01 9.14
C LYS A 220 -32.18 -0.50 8.37
N LEU A 221 -32.32 -0.12 7.10
CA LEU A 221 -33.34 -0.66 6.23
C LEU A 221 -32.88 -2.05 5.76
N SER A 222 -33.71 -3.06 5.98
CA SER A 222 -33.49 -4.37 5.35
C SER A 222 -33.73 -4.23 3.85
N ALA A 223 -32.82 -4.80 3.05
CA ALA A 223 -33.01 -4.96 1.62
C ALA A 223 -34.23 -5.83 1.32
#